data_AF-A0A409WZB5-F1
#
_entry.id   AF-A0A409WZB5-F1
#
_cell.length_a   1.000
_cell.length_b   1.000
_cell.length_c   1.000
_cell.angle_alpha   90.00
_cell.angle_beta   90.00
_cell.angle_gamma   90.00
#
_symmetry.space_group_name_H-M   'P 1'
#
loop_
_entity.id
_entity.type
_entity.pdbx_description
1 polymer ?
#
loop_
_entity_poly.entity_id
_entity_poly.type
_entity_poly.pdbx_seq_one_letter_code
_entity_poly.pdbx_strand_id
1 'polypeptide(L)'
;MPPDPAMVFDEDDLEAFLAEKFRFTLVSPLDDIEGIPVSDFLIVMAAAKRMFSFSLYSILRWIVECKELALPGLSKTIKLIHDDVETHLEFMVLLLAHLKTKPERDRVLQAVTQAMQIEDRFALSATFSSQVLIRQTNKAA
;
A
#
# COMPACT_ATOMS: atom_id res chain seq x y z
N MET A 1 8.38 24.91 22.04
CA MET A 1 8.13 24.02 20.90
C MET A 1 7.63 22.72 21.47
N PRO A 2 6.40 22.26 21.15
CA PRO A 2 6.00 20.91 21.57
C PRO A 2 7.02 19.91 21.01
N PRO A 3 7.36 18.84 21.75
CA PRO A 3 8.23 17.80 21.20
C PRO A 3 7.59 17.31 19.91
N ASP A 4 8.40 17.25 18.85
CA ASP A 4 8.04 16.60 17.60
C ASP A 4 7.47 15.22 17.97
N PRO A 5 6.22 14.87 17.60
CA PRO A 5 5.67 13.59 17.97
C PRO A 5 6.61 12.53 17.41
N ALA A 6 7.38 11.91 18.31
CA ALA A 6 8.37 10.90 17.96
C ALA A 6 7.73 9.93 16.97
N MET A 7 8.31 9.83 15.77
CA MET A 7 7.86 8.85 14.78
C MET A 7 7.75 7.50 15.48
N VAL A 8 6.56 6.90 15.43
CA VAL A 8 6.20 5.72 16.22
C VAL A 8 6.77 4.42 15.59
N PHE A 9 7.46 4.54 14.46
CA PHE A 9 7.97 3.42 13.69
C PHE A 9 9.48 3.25 13.89
N ASP A 10 9.92 1.99 13.91
CA ASP A 10 11.33 1.66 13.74
C ASP A 10 11.71 2.02 12.29
N GLU A 11 12.65 2.95 12.11
CA GLU A 11 13.01 3.49 10.78
C GLU A 11 13.57 2.38 9.87
N ASP A 12 14.28 1.41 10.43
CA ASP A 12 14.91 0.31 9.69
C ASP A 12 13.87 -0.64 9.07
N ASP A 13 12.82 -0.98 9.83
CA ASP A 13 11.73 -1.84 9.34
C ASP A 13 10.95 -1.16 8.22
N LEU A 14 10.67 0.14 8.38
CA LEU A 14 9.94 0.91 7.38
C LEU A 14 10.74 1.04 6.08
N GLU A 15 12.05 1.31 6.17
CA GLU A 15 12.94 1.39 5.01
C GLU A 15 12.99 0.06 4.25
N ALA A 16 13.08 -1.07 4.97
CA ALA A 16 13.06 -2.40 4.36
C ALA A 16 11.75 -2.67 3.59
N PHE A 17 10.59 -2.32 4.16
CA PHE A 17 9.31 -2.49 3.48
C PHE A 17 9.17 -1.58 2.26
N LEU A 18 9.64 -0.34 2.34
CA LEU A 18 9.64 0.58 1.21
C LEU A 18 10.54 0.06 0.08
N ALA A 19 11.74 -0.42 0.41
CA ALA A 19 12.65 -1.02 -0.57
C ALA A 19 12.02 -2.24 -1.26
N GLU A 20 11.33 -3.10 -0.52
CA GLU A 20 10.61 -4.24 -1.11
C GLU A 20 9.46 -3.80 -2.04
N LYS A 21 8.66 -2.81 -1.63
CA LYS A 21 7.59 -2.23 -2.47
C LYS A 21 8.15 -1.61 -3.74
N PHE A 22 9.25 -0.86 -3.66
CA PHE A 22 9.90 -0.26 -4.83
C PHE A 22 10.44 -1.30 -5.80
N ARG A 23 11.09 -2.35 -5.26
CA ARG A 23 11.58 -3.48 -6.05
C ARG A 23 10.44 -4.21 -6.77
N PHE A 24 9.30 -4.39 -6.12
CA PHE A 24 8.11 -4.98 -6.75
C PHE A 24 7.63 -4.14 -7.94
N THR A 25 7.55 -2.81 -7.77
CA THR A 25 7.07 -1.90 -8.83
C THR A 25 8.06 -1.68 -9.97
N LEU A 26 9.25 -2.28 -9.94
CA LEU A 26 10.31 -2.08 -10.94
C LEU A 26 10.72 -0.60 -11.05
N VAL A 27 10.54 0.16 -9.94
CA VAL A 27 10.99 1.55 -9.77
C VAL A 27 12.34 1.57 -9.03
N SER A 28 13.12 0.49 -9.17
CA SER A 28 14.52 0.52 -8.76
C SER A 28 15.32 1.25 -9.85
N PRO A 29 16.19 2.21 -9.51
CA PRO A 29 17.07 2.89 -10.48
C PRO A 29 18.02 1.96 -11.24
N LEU A 30 18.08 0.68 -10.86
CA LEU A 30 19.01 -0.33 -11.37
C LEU A 30 18.36 -1.33 -12.33
N ASP A 31 17.03 -1.35 -12.46
CA ASP A 31 16.33 -2.33 -13.31
C ASP A 31 16.14 -1.77 -14.73
N ASP A 32 16.49 -2.56 -15.74
CA ASP A 32 16.31 -2.20 -17.15
C ASP A 32 14.83 -2.30 -17.53
N ILE A 33 14.19 -1.13 -17.64
CA ILE A 33 12.77 -1.00 -17.97
C ILE A 33 12.53 -1.28 -19.47
N GLU A 34 13.54 -1.13 -20.34
CA GLU A 34 13.37 -1.19 -21.80
C GLU A 34 12.97 -2.59 -22.31
N GLY A 35 13.18 -3.65 -21.52
CA GLY A 35 12.83 -5.03 -21.87
C GLY A 35 11.49 -5.55 -21.37
N ILE A 36 10.78 -4.81 -20.51
CA ILE A 36 9.57 -5.32 -19.85
C ILE A 36 8.34 -5.07 -20.73
N PRO A 37 7.51 -6.11 -21.00
CA PRO A 37 6.26 -5.91 -21.72
C PRO A 37 5.37 -4.88 -21.01
N VAL A 38 4.81 -3.94 -21.77
CA VAL A 38 3.90 -2.91 -21.22
C VAL A 38 2.71 -3.53 -20.47
N SER A 39 2.23 -4.70 -20.90
CA SER A 39 1.17 -5.44 -20.19
C SER A 39 1.58 -5.82 -18.77
N ASP A 40 2.82 -6.26 -18.59
CA ASP A 40 3.33 -6.77 -17.32
C ASP A 40 3.60 -5.59 -16.38
N PHE A 41 4.15 -4.49 -16.91
CA PHE A 41 4.30 -3.24 -16.18
C PHE A 41 2.95 -2.72 -15.67
N LEU A 42 1.93 -2.64 -16.54
CA LEU A 42 0.61 -2.16 -16.14
C LEU A 42 -0.05 -3.05 -15.08
N ILE A 43 0.13 -4.38 -15.15
CA ILE A 43 -0.37 -5.28 -14.12
C ILE A 43 0.32 -5.04 -12.78
N VAL A 44 1.66 -4.96 -12.78
CA VAL A 44 2.44 -4.73 -11.57
C VAL A 44 2.04 -3.41 -10.90
N MET A 45 1.91 -2.36 -11.70
CA MET A 45 1.49 -1.04 -11.21
C MET A 45 0.03 -1.04 -10.72
N ALA A 46 -0.87 -1.72 -11.41
CA ALA A 46 -2.27 -1.87 -10.97
C ALA A 46 -2.36 -2.65 -9.65
N ALA A 47 -1.61 -3.75 -9.53
CA ALA A 47 -1.55 -4.56 -8.30
C ALA A 47 -0.99 -3.73 -7.13
N ALA A 48 0.12 -3.00 -7.35
CA ALA A 48 0.71 -2.14 -6.34
C ALA A 48 -0.25 -1.01 -5.91
N LYS A 49 -0.86 -0.29 -6.87
CA LYS A 49 -1.77 0.84 -6.57
C LYS A 49 -3.00 0.39 -5.77
N ARG A 50 -3.48 -0.84 -5.98
CA ARG A 50 -4.63 -1.39 -5.25
C ARG A 50 -4.27 -2.00 -3.90
N MET A 51 -3.17 -2.75 -3.82
CA MET A 51 -2.83 -3.52 -2.62
C MET A 51 -2.01 -2.72 -1.61
N PHE A 52 -1.03 -1.94 -2.06
CA PHE A 52 -0.16 -1.24 -1.12
C PHE A 52 -0.91 -0.18 -0.33
N SER A 53 -0.69 -0.15 0.98
CA SER A 53 -1.35 0.75 1.94
C SER A 53 -2.85 0.50 2.13
N PHE A 54 -3.39 -0.58 1.57
CA PHE A 54 -4.80 -0.95 1.76
C PHE A 54 -5.12 -1.30 3.22
N SER A 55 -4.15 -1.86 3.95
CA SER A 55 -4.28 -2.14 5.39
C SER A 55 -4.52 -0.86 6.20
N LEU A 56 -3.71 0.18 5.98
CA LEU A 56 -3.84 1.48 6.61
C LEU A 56 -5.15 2.17 6.22
N TYR A 57 -5.51 2.14 4.93
CA TYR A 57 -6.79 2.67 4.46
C TYR A 57 -7.98 2.00 5.19
N SER A 58 -7.94 0.68 5.33
CA SER A 58 -8.98 -0.09 6.02
C SER A 58 -9.08 0.28 7.50
N ILE A 59 -7.95 0.49 8.18
CA ILE A 59 -7.92 0.95 9.57
C ILE A 59 -8.49 2.35 9.72
N LEU A 60 -8.10 3.29 8.84
CA LEU A 60 -8.61 4.66 8.86
C LEU A 60 -10.13 4.70 8.65
N ARG A 61 -10.63 3.90 7.70
CA ARG A 61 -12.07 3.73 7.49
C ARG A 61 -12.77 3.13 8.70
N TRP A 62 -12.20 2.10 9.31
CA TRP A 62 -12.76 1.51 10.53
C TRP A 62 -12.83 2.52 11.69
N ILE A 63 -11.80 3.35 11.87
CA ILE A 63 -11.76 4.42 12.88
C ILE A 63 -12.87 5.46 12.62
N VAL A 64 -13.08 5.87 11.37
CA VAL A 64 -14.06 6.91 11.03
C VAL A 64 -15.48 6.35 11.00
N GLU A 65 -15.70 5.23 10.31
CA GLU A 65 -17.03 4.69 10.01
C GLU A 65 -17.52 3.73 11.10
N CYS A 66 -16.68 2.81 11.59
CA CYS A 66 -17.11 1.80 12.57
C CYS A 66 -17.01 2.25 14.03
N LYS A 67 -16.16 3.24 14.33
CA LYS A 67 -16.08 3.87 15.66
C LYS A 67 -16.85 5.19 15.74
N GLU A 68 -17.53 5.58 14.66
CA GLU A 68 -18.37 6.79 14.57
C GLU A 68 -17.65 8.07 15.03
N LEU A 69 -16.34 8.13 14.84
CA LEU A 69 -15.56 9.31 15.21
C LEU A 69 -15.81 10.41 14.18
N ALA A 70 -16.40 11.53 14.63
CA ALA A 70 -16.70 12.68 13.80
C ALA A 70 -15.41 13.45 13.41
N LEU A 71 -14.67 12.90 12.45
CA LEU A 71 -13.44 13.47 11.90
C LEU A 71 -13.66 13.85 10.43
N PRO A 72 -14.35 14.97 10.14
CA PRO A 72 -14.75 15.33 8.77
C PRO A 72 -13.55 15.58 7.85
N GLY A 73 -12.46 16.14 8.37
CA GLY A 73 -11.22 16.32 7.61
C GLY A 73 -10.62 14.99 7.18
N LEU A 74 -10.49 14.04 8.13
CA LEU A 74 -9.98 12.70 7.85
C LEU A 74 -10.89 11.94 6.87
N SER A 75 -12.21 12.00 7.08
CA SER A 75 -13.21 11.37 6.20
C SER A 75 -13.09 11.86 4.76
N LYS A 76 -12.95 13.17 4.58
CA LYS A 76 -12.76 13.78 3.26
C LYS A 76 -11.44 13.32 2.62
N THR A 77 -10.35 13.29 3.39
CA THR A 77 -9.03 12.85 2.90
C THR A 77 -9.04 11.38 2.49
N ILE A 78 -9.63 10.50 3.30
CA ILE A 78 -9.80 9.07 2.96
C ILE A 78 -10.54 8.92 1.63
N LYS A 79 -11.63 9.67 1.43
CA LYS A 79 -12.38 9.65 0.18
C LYS A 79 -11.51 10.12 -1.01
N LEU A 80 -10.81 11.23 -0.88
CA LEU A 80 -9.93 11.74 -1.94
C LEU A 80 -8.82 10.75 -2.31
N ILE A 81 -8.22 10.09 -1.32
CA ILE A 81 -7.22 9.03 -1.56
C ILE A 81 -7.85 7.85 -2.29
N HIS A 82 -9.05 7.42 -1.89
CA HIS A 82 -9.76 6.33 -2.56
C HIS A 82 -10.09 6.68 -4.01
N ASP A 83 -10.65 7.85 -4.26
CA ASP A 83 -11.01 8.32 -5.59
C ASP A 83 -9.77 8.41 -6.51
N ASP A 84 -8.62 8.85 -5.99
CA ASP A 84 -7.34 8.85 -6.71
C ASP A 84 -6.85 7.43 -7.07
N VAL A 85 -6.99 6.49 -6.13
CA VAL A 85 -6.61 5.09 -6.36
C VAL A 85 -7.48 4.44 -7.42
N GLU A 86 -8.81 4.60 -7.32
CA GLU A 86 -9.75 4.04 -8.30
C GLU A 86 -9.52 4.65 -9.69
N THR A 87 -9.37 5.98 -9.80
CA THR A 87 -9.15 6.65 -11.09
C THR A 87 -7.90 6.12 -11.80
N HIS A 88 -6.79 6.00 -11.07
CA HIS A 88 -5.55 5.48 -11.65
C HIS A 88 -5.65 3.99 -12.00
N LEU A 89 -6.31 3.19 -11.16
CA LEU A 89 -6.52 1.77 -11.42
C LEU A 89 -7.38 1.54 -12.66
N GLU A 90 -8.51 2.24 -12.77
CA GLU A 90 -9.39 2.21 -13.93
C GLU A 90 -8.64 2.61 -15.20
N PHE A 91 -7.80 3.64 -15.14
CA PHE A 91 -6.98 4.05 -16.28
C PHE A 91 -6.02 2.93 -16.73
N MET A 92 -5.32 2.27 -15.81
CA MET A 92 -4.42 1.16 -16.15
C MET A 92 -5.18 -0.04 -16.74
N VAL A 93 -6.35 -0.38 -16.17
CA VAL A 93 -7.22 -1.45 -16.71
C VAL A 93 -7.74 -1.08 -18.10
N LEU A 94 -8.08 0.18 -18.34
CA LEU A 94 -8.49 0.68 -19.65
C LEU A 94 -7.35 0.55 -20.68
N LEU A 95 -6.12 0.89 -20.31
CA LEU A 95 -4.96 0.70 -21.18
C LEU A 95 -4.74 -0.78 -21.51
N LEU A 96 -4.81 -1.67 -20.51
CA LEU A 96 -4.75 -3.12 -20.71
C LEU A 96 -5.85 -3.61 -21.67
N ALA A 97 -7.06 -3.06 -21.58
CA ALA A 97 -8.17 -3.38 -22.48
C ALA A 97 -7.90 -2.97 -23.94
N HIS A 98 -7.02 -2.01 -24.20
CA HIS A 98 -6.64 -1.57 -25.54
C HIS A 98 -5.35 -2.21 -26.09
N LEU A 99 -4.59 -2.94 -25.28
CA LEU A 99 -3.42 -3.68 -25.76
C LEU A 99 -3.83 -4.81 -26.72
N LYS A 100 -3.08 -4.98 -27.80
CA LYS A 100 -3.26 -6.09 -28.76
C LYS A 100 -2.98 -7.45 -28.12
N THR A 101 -1.87 -7.54 -27.39
CA THR A 101 -1.50 -8.73 -26.63
C THR A 101 -2.00 -8.56 -25.21
N LYS A 102 -2.90 -9.45 -24.78
CA LYS A 102 -3.37 -9.47 -23.40
C LYS A 102 -2.36 -10.21 -22.52
N PRO A 103 -2.22 -9.80 -21.26
CA PRO A 103 -1.43 -10.58 -20.32
C PRO A 103 -2.11 -11.92 -20.03
N GLU A 104 -1.28 -12.93 -19.75
CA GLU A 104 -1.77 -14.21 -19.29
C GLU A 104 -2.40 -14.07 -17.89
N ARG A 105 -3.48 -14.82 -17.65
CA ARG A 105 -4.18 -14.82 -16.36
C ARG A 105 -3.25 -15.14 -15.20
N ASP A 106 -2.31 -16.06 -15.39
CA ASP A 106 -1.38 -16.49 -14.35
C ASP A 106 -0.42 -15.37 -13.97
N ARG A 107 -0.05 -14.49 -14.90
CA ARG A 107 0.76 -13.29 -14.62
C ARG A 107 0.01 -12.28 -13.78
N VAL A 108 -1.28 -12.06 -14.09
CA VAL A 108 -2.16 -11.21 -13.27
C VAL A 108 -2.25 -11.76 -11.85
N LEU A 109 -2.53 -13.06 -11.72
CA LEU A 109 -2.67 -13.71 -10.42
C LEU A 109 -1.36 -13.64 -9.62
N GLN A 110 -0.23 -13.89 -10.26
CA GLN A 110 1.08 -13.81 -9.64
C GLN A 110 1.36 -12.41 -9.08
N ALA A 111 1.17 -11.37 -9.88
CA ALA A 111 1.43 -10.00 -9.47
C ALA A 111 0.53 -9.56 -8.30
N VAL A 112 -0.77 -9.86 -8.37
CA VAL A 112 -1.72 -9.55 -7.29
C VAL A 112 -1.37 -10.30 -6.02
N THR A 113 -1.01 -11.58 -6.13
CA THR A 113 -0.64 -12.42 -4.98
C THR A 113 0.65 -11.92 -4.32
N GLN A 114 1.66 -11.56 -5.11
CA GLN A 114 2.92 -11.01 -4.59
C GLN A 114 2.69 -9.67 -3.87
N ALA A 115 1.94 -8.76 -4.49
CA ALA A 115 1.60 -7.47 -3.86
C ALA A 115 0.82 -7.65 -2.55
N MET A 116 -0.14 -8.58 -2.52
CA MET A 116 -0.89 -8.95 -1.30
C MET A 116 0.04 -9.47 -0.21
N GLN A 117 0.94 -10.41 -0.52
CA GLN A 117 1.88 -10.97 0.45
C GLN A 117 2.82 -9.92 1.05
N ILE A 118 3.27 -8.95 0.25
CA ILE A 118 4.07 -7.81 0.72
C ILE A 118 3.24 -6.96 1.69
N GLU A 119 2.01 -6.62 1.32
CA GLU A 119 1.13 -5.81 2.17
C GLU A 119 0.74 -6.53 3.46
N ASP A 120 0.51 -7.85 3.44
CA ASP A 120 0.20 -8.64 4.63
C ASP A 120 1.35 -8.61 5.64
N ARG A 121 2.59 -8.76 5.18
CA ARG A 121 3.78 -8.64 6.05
C ARG A 121 3.91 -7.24 6.63
N PHE A 122 3.68 -6.21 5.80
CA PHE A 122 3.67 -4.83 6.26
C PHE A 122 2.61 -4.59 7.34
N ALA A 123 1.38 -5.05 7.11
CA ALA A 123 0.28 -4.89 8.05
C ALA A 123 0.59 -5.55 9.41
N LEU A 124 1.07 -6.80 9.38
CA LEU A 124 1.42 -7.56 10.57
C LEU A 124 2.58 -6.94 11.37
N SER A 125 3.64 -6.50 10.67
CA SER A 125 4.84 -5.95 11.32
C SER A 125 4.66 -4.51 11.78
N ALA A 126 4.25 -3.62 10.87
CA ALA A 126 4.24 -2.17 11.12
C ALA A 126 3.00 -1.70 11.89
N THR A 127 1.89 -2.45 11.82
CA THR A 127 0.60 -1.97 12.35
C THR A 127 0.14 -2.74 13.58
N PHE A 128 0.51 -4.02 13.70
CA PHE A 128 0.14 -4.87 14.83
C PHE A 128 1.33 -5.27 15.73
N SER A 129 2.50 -4.67 15.56
CA SER A 129 3.65 -4.90 16.44
C SER A 129 3.25 -4.74 17.90
N SER A 130 3.22 -5.86 18.61
CA SER A 130 2.78 -5.97 20.01
C SER A 130 3.63 -5.12 20.97
N GLN A 131 4.76 -4.58 20.50
CA GLN A 131 5.61 -3.67 21.26
C GLN A 131 4.93 -2.33 21.60
N VAL A 132 4.00 -1.83 20.75
CA VAL A 132 3.27 -0.58 21.05
C VAL A 132 2.27 -0.80 22.17
N LEU A 133 1.58 -1.95 22.22
CA LEU A 133 0.70 -2.30 23.35
C LEU A 133 1.50 -2.52 24.65
N ILE A 134 2.65 -3.22 24.59
CA ILE A 134 3.45 -3.53 25.78
C ILE A 134 4.12 -2.27 26.37
N ARG A 135 4.55 -1.31 25.54
CA ARG A 135 5.11 -0.05 26.04
C ARG A 135 4.07 0.86 26.71
N GLN A 136 2.80 0.78 26.31
CA GLN A 136 1.74 1.54 26.97
C GLN A 136 1.32 0.92 28.32
N THR A 137 1.37 -0.41 28.47
CA THR A 137 1.08 -1.05 29.77
C THR A 137 2.18 -0.83 30.80
N ASN A 138 3.44 -0.70 30.39
CA ASN A 138 4.57 -0.46 31.31
C ASN A 138 4.77 1.02 31.70
N LYS A 139 4.05 1.97 31.09
CA LYS A 139 4.03 3.39 31.53
C LYS A 139 2.87 3.70 32.50
N ALA A 140 1.95 2.76 32.69
CA ALA A 140 0.80 2.88 33.57
C ALA A 140 0.94 2.08 34.88
N ALA A 141 2.12 1.51 35.14
CA ALA A 141 2.48 0.78 36.35
C ALA A 141 3.60 1.49 37.12
#